data_AF-A0A7Y5N4X5-F1
#
_entry.id   AF-A0A7Y5N4X5-F1
#
_cell.length_a   1.000
_cell.length_b   1.000
_cell.length_c   1.000
_cell.angle_alpha   90.00
_cell.angle_beta   90.00
_cell.angle_gamma   90.00
#
_symmetry.space_group_name_H-M   'P 1'
#
loop_
_entity.id
_entity.type
_entity.pdbx_description
1 polymer ?
#
loop_
_entity_poly.entity_id
_entity_poly.type
_entity_poly.pdbx_seq_one_letter_code
_entity_poly.pdbx_strand_id
1 'polypeptide(L)'
;MTPRASAGAGSPTPQQVSDELRRVVERWHQLPLDHALSRMPSVRAVVQQLADRVAGERGVASQEVPDLGPAVVMDQLAVMVHDLFSTRPGTDAAEVAAELAGIRRTL
;
A
#
# COMPACT_ATOMS: atom_id res chain seq x y z
N MET A 1 -8.54 37.49 -12.12
CA MET A 1 -7.93 36.22 -12.59
C MET A 1 -6.80 35.88 -11.63
N THR A 2 -7.12 35.18 -10.55
CA THR A 2 -6.17 34.91 -9.46
C THR A 2 -5.30 33.71 -9.83
N PRO A 3 -3.97 33.79 -9.73
CA PRO A 3 -3.11 32.68 -10.11
C PRO A 3 -3.31 31.54 -9.10
N ARG A 4 -3.68 30.37 -9.61
CA ARG A 4 -3.78 29.12 -8.86
C ARG A 4 -2.35 28.71 -8.50
N ALA A 5 -1.99 28.81 -7.23
CA ALA A 5 -0.71 28.33 -6.74
C ALA A 5 -0.56 26.85 -7.12
N SER A 6 0.43 26.55 -7.95
CA SER A 6 0.89 25.19 -8.18
C SER A 6 1.38 24.65 -6.84
N ALA A 7 0.59 23.78 -6.22
CA ALA A 7 1.08 22.97 -5.13
C ALA A 7 2.21 22.11 -5.70
N GLY A 8 3.46 22.47 -5.40
CA GLY A 8 4.57 21.54 -5.49
C GLY A 8 4.29 20.47 -4.46
N ALA A 9 3.49 19.47 -4.81
CA ALA A 9 3.05 18.46 -3.88
C ALA A 9 4.14 17.39 -3.84
N GLY A 10 4.82 17.27 -2.70
CA GLY A 10 5.48 16.02 -2.36
C GLY A 10 4.50 14.85 -2.48
N SER A 11 5.03 13.62 -2.53
CA SER A 11 4.21 12.41 -2.53
C SER A 11 3.06 12.52 -1.51
N PRO A 12 1.80 12.18 -1.86
CA PRO A 12 0.69 12.18 -0.91
C PRO A 12 0.92 11.18 0.23
N THR A 13 1.78 10.19 0.01
CA THR A 13 2.19 9.22 1.03
C THR A 13 3.21 9.85 1.99
N PRO A 14 2.91 9.91 3.30
CA PRO A 14 3.85 10.41 4.30
C PRO A 14 5.17 9.64 4.30
N GLN A 15 6.28 10.32 4.63
CA GLN A 15 7.62 9.74 4.56
C GLN A 15 7.75 8.46 5.40
N GLN A 16 7.20 8.45 6.63
CA GLN A 16 7.28 7.27 7.50
C GLN A 16 6.60 6.03 6.90
N VAL A 17 5.50 6.21 6.16
CA VAL A 17 4.81 5.12 5.46
C VAL A 17 5.63 4.67 4.27
N SER A 18 6.20 5.63 3.52
CA SER A 18 7.10 5.34 2.39
C SER A 18 8.34 4.56 2.84
N ASP A 19 8.93 4.90 3.99
CA ASP A 19 10.08 4.21 4.56
C ASP A 19 9.74 2.79 4.99
N GLU A 20 8.59 2.57 5.63
CA GLU A 20 8.18 1.23 6.05
C GLU A 20 7.78 0.37 4.84
N LEU A 21 7.09 0.93 3.85
CA LEU A 21 6.78 0.26 2.59
C LEU A 21 8.06 -0.19 1.88
N ARG A 22 9.07 0.68 1.80
CA ARG A 22 10.38 0.32 1.25
C ARG A 22 11.00 -0.87 1.98
N ARG A 23 10.93 -0.90 3.32
CA ARG A 23 11.45 -2.03 4.12
C ARG A 23 10.67 -3.33 3.85
N VAL A 24 9.35 -3.26 3.65
CA VAL A 24 8.53 -4.41 3.25
C VAL A 24 8.98 -4.95 1.90
N VAL A 25 9.15 -4.06 0.91
CA VAL A 25 9.60 -4.41 -0.45
C VAL A 25 11.00 -5.02 -0.44
N GLU A 26 11.94 -4.39 0.26
CA GLU A 26 13.30 -4.91 0.42
C GLU A 26 13.29 -6.30 1.07
N ARG A 27 12.46 -6.50 2.10
CA ARG A 27 12.35 -7.79 2.78
C ARG A 27 11.75 -8.86 1.88
N TRP A 28 10.70 -8.53 1.10
CA TRP A 28 10.09 -9.42 0.13
C TRP A 28 11.09 -9.92 -0.91
N HIS A 29 11.88 -9.02 -1.49
CA HIS A 29 12.89 -9.37 -2.50
C HIS A 29 14.04 -10.24 -1.97
N GLN A 30 14.24 -10.28 -0.65
CA GLN A 30 15.23 -11.15 -0.02
C GLN A 30 14.70 -12.57 0.25
N LEU A 31 13.40 -12.82 0.07
CA LEU A 31 12.83 -14.15 0.30
C LEU A 31 13.16 -15.10 -0.85
N PRO A 32 13.51 -16.36 -0.54
CA PRO A 32 13.46 -17.43 -1.53
C PRO A 32 12.06 -17.52 -2.15
N LEU A 33 11.98 -17.87 -3.43
CA LEU A 33 10.71 -17.89 -4.17
C LEU A 33 9.63 -18.75 -3.49
N ASP A 34 9.98 -19.95 -3.00
CA ASP A 34 9.03 -20.83 -2.29
C ASP A 34 8.46 -20.18 -1.03
N HIS A 35 9.28 -19.43 -0.30
CA HIS A 35 8.83 -18.67 0.86
C HIS A 35 7.92 -17.51 0.43
N ALA A 36 8.29 -16.75 -0.61
CA ALA A 36 7.44 -15.70 -1.14
C ALA A 36 6.06 -16.24 -1.55
N LEU A 37 6.02 -17.35 -2.29
CA LEU A 37 4.79 -18.05 -2.68
C LEU A 37 3.96 -18.46 -1.44
N SER A 38 4.60 -18.97 -0.38
CA SER A 38 3.89 -19.32 0.87
C SER A 38 3.29 -18.10 1.59
N ARG A 39 3.87 -16.90 1.41
CA ARG A 39 3.42 -15.65 2.03
C ARG A 39 2.43 -14.85 1.17
N MET A 40 2.32 -15.18 -0.12
CA MET A 40 1.43 -14.51 -1.08
C MET A 40 -0.01 -14.31 -0.56
N PRO A 41 -0.70 -15.33 0.00
CA PRO A 41 -2.08 -15.15 0.44
C PRO A 41 -2.25 -14.08 1.52
N SER A 42 -1.31 -14.01 2.47
CA SER A 42 -1.34 -13.01 3.55
C SER A 42 -1.09 -11.60 3.03
N VAL A 43 -0.13 -11.43 2.11
CA VAL A 43 0.14 -10.12 1.49
C VAL A 43 -1.07 -9.68 0.65
N ARG A 44 -1.63 -10.58 -0.17
CA ARG A 44 -2.83 -10.28 -0.98
C ARG A 44 -4.02 -9.87 -0.13
N ALA A 45 -4.22 -10.50 1.04
CA ALA A 45 -5.29 -10.12 1.96
C ALA A 45 -5.16 -8.67 2.44
N VAL A 46 -3.93 -8.16 2.64
CA VAL A 46 -3.73 -6.75 3.02
C VAL A 46 -3.94 -5.82 1.82
N VAL A 47 -3.45 -6.20 0.64
CA VAL A 47 -3.71 -5.44 -0.60
C VAL A 47 -5.22 -5.30 -0.83
N GLN A 48 -5.98 -6.37 -0.67
CA GLN A 48 -7.45 -6.33 -0.79
C GLN A 48 -8.09 -5.44 0.27
N GLN A 49 -7.68 -5.55 1.54
CA GLN A 49 -8.22 -4.70 2.60
C GLN A 49 -8.00 -3.21 2.33
N LEU A 50 -6.83 -2.83 1.79
CA LEU A 50 -6.58 -1.44 1.40
C LEU A 50 -7.44 -1.03 0.21
N ALA A 51 -7.61 -1.90 -0.79
CA ALA A 51 -8.51 -1.66 -1.92
C ALA A 51 -9.97 -1.45 -1.45
N ASP A 52 -10.44 -2.26 -0.51
CA ASP A 52 -11.78 -2.15 0.07
C ASP A 52 -11.96 -0.81 0.81
N ARG A 53 -10.97 -0.39 1.60
CA ARG A 53 -10.96 0.93 2.26
C ARG A 53 -11.05 2.04 1.23
N VAL A 54 -10.21 2.01 0.19
CA VAL A 54 -10.20 3.00 -0.90
C VAL A 54 -11.54 3.04 -1.64
N ALA A 55 -12.13 1.89 -1.96
CA ALA A 55 -13.43 1.80 -2.61
C ALA A 55 -14.53 2.42 -1.75
N GLY A 56 -14.53 2.14 -0.44
CA GLY A 56 -15.44 2.74 0.53
C GLY A 56 -15.34 4.26 0.59
N GLU A 57 -14.11 4.80 0.65
CA GLU A 57 -13.88 6.26 0.65
C GLU A 57 -14.31 6.93 -0.68
N ARG A 58 -14.18 6.22 -1.80
CA ARG A 58 -14.63 6.70 -3.13
C ARG A 58 -16.12 6.52 -3.37
N GLY A 59 -16.85 5.80 -2.51
CA GLY A 59 -18.26 5.47 -2.70
C GLY A 59 -18.53 4.55 -3.90
N VAL A 60 -17.55 3.72 -4.28
CA VAL A 60 -17.69 2.73 -5.37
C VAL A 60 -17.76 1.32 -4.81
N ALA A 61 -18.31 0.38 -5.59
CA ALA A 61 -18.30 -1.02 -5.21
C ALA A 61 -16.87 -1.54 -5.08
N SER A 62 -16.60 -2.30 -4.02
CA SER A 62 -15.33 -3.03 -3.90
C SER A 62 -15.19 -4.03 -5.05
N GLN A 63 -13.96 -4.16 -5.55
CA GLN A 63 -13.58 -5.12 -6.57
C GLN A 63 -12.40 -5.94 -6.07
N GLU A 64 -12.35 -7.20 -6.46
CA GLU A 64 -11.22 -8.07 -6.14
C GLU A 64 -9.96 -7.57 -6.86
N VAL A 65 -8.86 -7.44 -6.12
CA VAL A 65 -7.55 -7.13 -6.68
C VAL A 65 -7.02 -8.37 -7.40
N PRO A 66 -6.74 -8.28 -8.71
CA PRO A 66 -6.24 -9.42 -9.48
C PRO A 66 -4.96 -9.99 -8.88
N ASP A 67 -4.85 -11.31 -8.83
CA ASP A 67 -3.59 -11.98 -8.51
C ASP A 67 -2.67 -11.94 -9.74
N LEU A 68 -1.64 -11.09 -9.68
CA LEU A 68 -0.61 -10.94 -10.71
C LEU A 68 0.70 -11.65 -10.34
N GLY A 69 0.69 -12.45 -9.26
CA GLY A 69 1.82 -13.23 -8.79
C GLY A 69 2.85 -12.44 -7.97
N PRO A 70 3.89 -13.14 -7.48
CA PRO A 70 4.83 -12.62 -6.50
C PRO A 70 5.75 -11.51 -7.01
N ALA A 71 5.87 -11.37 -8.32
CA ALA A 71 6.66 -10.31 -8.94
C ALA A 71 5.99 -8.93 -8.84
N VAL A 72 4.66 -8.88 -8.69
CA VAL A 72 3.88 -7.64 -8.81
C VAL A 72 3.14 -7.26 -7.52
N VAL A 73 3.00 -8.19 -6.57
CA VAL A 73 2.22 -7.96 -5.34
C VAL A 73 2.71 -6.77 -4.50
N MET A 74 4.02 -6.51 -4.49
CA MET A 74 4.61 -5.36 -3.80
C MET A 74 4.25 -4.03 -4.47
N ASP A 75 4.18 -4.01 -5.80
CA ASP A 75 3.74 -2.83 -6.56
C ASP A 75 2.25 -2.57 -6.32
N GLN A 76 1.43 -3.62 -6.27
CA GLN A 76 0.01 -3.50 -5.92
C GLN A 76 -0.17 -2.93 -4.51
N LEU A 77 0.62 -3.39 -3.53
CA LEU A 77 0.63 -2.83 -2.19
C LEU A 77 1.00 -1.34 -2.20
N ALA A 78 2.04 -0.96 -2.94
CA ALA A 78 2.47 0.43 -3.06
C ALA A 78 1.38 1.34 -3.64
N VAL A 79 0.70 0.88 -4.70
CA VAL A 79 -0.40 1.63 -5.32
C VAL A 79 -1.58 1.77 -4.35
N MET A 80 -1.95 0.71 -3.62
CA MET A 80 -3.07 0.80 -2.65
C MET A 80 -2.76 1.73 -1.47
N VAL A 81 -1.53 1.75 -0.98
CA VAL A 81 -1.09 2.72 0.04
C VAL A 81 -1.17 4.15 -0.51
N HIS A 82 -0.66 4.39 -1.72
CA HIS A 82 -0.73 5.69 -2.36
C HIS A 82 -2.18 6.16 -2.53
N ASP A 83 -3.05 5.28 -3.01
CA ASP A 83 -4.46 5.57 -3.23
C ASP A 83 -5.18 5.92 -1.93
N LEU A 84 -4.93 5.19 -0.85
CA LEU A 84 -5.50 5.46 0.47
C LEU A 84 -5.20 6.90 0.94
N PHE A 85 -3.94 7.32 0.88
CA PHE A 85 -3.55 8.68 1.28
C PHE A 85 -4.05 9.75 0.30
N SER A 86 -4.25 9.39 -0.97
CA SER A 86 -4.80 10.30 -1.98
C SER A 86 -6.30 10.50 -1.82
N THR A 87 -7.05 9.48 -1.40
CA THR A 87 -8.51 9.54 -1.28
C THR A 87 -8.99 10.04 0.07
N ARG A 88 -8.21 9.82 1.14
CA ARG A 88 -8.60 10.19 2.50
C ARG A 88 -7.52 11.06 3.15
N PRO A 89 -7.58 12.39 2.94
CA PRO A 89 -6.78 13.34 3.70
C PRO A 89 -7.02 13.16 5.20
N GLY A 90 -5.96 13.05 5.99
CA GLY A 90 -6.06 12.80 7.43
C GLY A 90 -6.07 11.33 7.86
N THR A 91 -5.83 10.40 6.93
CA THR A 91 -5.45 9.02 7.28
C THR A 91 -4.29 9.02 8.30
N ASP A 92 -4.42 8.24 9.37
CA ASP A 92 -3.37 8.11 10.37
C ASP A 92 -2.17 7.35 9.79
N ALA A 93 -1.12 8.12 9.52
CA ALA A 93 0.10 7.58 8.96
C ALA A 93 0.83 6.61 9.90
N ALA A 94 0.65 6.73 11.22
CA ALA A 94 1.30 5.85 12.19
C ALA A 94 0.60 4.49 12.22
N GLU A 95 -0.74 4.47 12.11
CA GLU A 95 -1.53 3.24 12.01
C GLU A 95 -1.14 2.45 10.74
N VAL A 96 -1.12 3.09 9.58
CA VAL A 96 -0.75 2.43 8.32
C VAL A 96 0.71 1.92 8.36
N ALA A 97 1.64 2.69 8.92
CA ALA A 97 3.01 2.22 9.10
C ALA A 97 3.10 1.01 10.05
N ALA A 98 2.28 0.96 11.11
CA ALA A 98 2.23 -0.18 12.01
C ALA A 98 1.66 -1.44 11.33
N GLU A 99 0.65 -1.30 10.47
CA GLU A 99 0.12 -2.39 9.65
C GLU A 99 1.20 -2.94 8.70
N LEU A 100 1.91 -2.07 7.98
CA LEU A 100 3.02 -2.46 7.10
C LEU A 100 4.16 -3.15 7.87
N ALA A 101 4.50 -2.66 9.06
CA ALA A 101 5.47 -3.31 9.93
C ALA A 101 4.99 -4.69 10.42
N GLY A 102 3.68 -4.85 10.61
CA GLY A 102 3.05 -6.15 10.85
C GLY A 102 3.32 -7.12 9.72
N ILE A 103 3.07 -6.72 8.47
CA ILE A 103 3.36 -7.53 7.28
C ILE A 103 4.83 -7.89 7.23
N ARG A 104 5.73 -6.91 7.34
CA ARG A 104 7.19 -7.15 7.27
C ARG A 104 7.67 -8.21 8.26
N ARG A 105 7.12 -8.24 9.47
CA ARG A 105 7.48 -9.24 10.49
C ARG A 105 7.09 -10.67 10.11
N THR A 106 6.16 -10.84 9.17
CA THR A 106 5.75 -12.16 8.66
C THR A 106 6.56 -12.63 7.44
N LEU A 107 7.33 -11.74 6.83
CA LEU A 107 8.22 -12.00 5.70
C LEU A 107 9.59 -12.48 6.18
#